data_AF-A0A2S2NEV3-F1
#
_entry.id   AF-A0A2S2NEV3-F1
#
_cell.length_a   1.000
_cell.length_b   1.000
_cell.length_c   1.000
_cell.angle_alpha   90.00
_cell.angle_beta   90.00
_cell.angle_gamma   90.00
#
_symmetry.space_group_name_H-M   'P 1'
#
loop_
_entity.id
_entity.type
_entity.pdbx_description
1 polymer ?
#
loop_
_entity_poly.entity_id
_entity_poly.type
_entity_poly.pdbx_seq_one_letter_code
_entity_poly.pdbx_strand_id
1 'polypeptide(L)'
;LKYKSSSIGNSSTSNDPVLRAATQVLVILVVALDSSWKVPIGYFFHKGFSDIQDPSLTFDGPASHFSMAHTLGANLSTTNMVTFFPHPNDQKKLVHCIIDPCHALKLVRNAWSSMCVIYDGDNNKIDWGYIEKLVTLQENEGLHAGNKLRRRHLEWKQSPMKVNIAAQTLSSSVADAIDFCRSLNMKGFEDSKATTLFIRTIDRWFDILNSRNPHGVGYKSSLRSIKCLR
;
A
#
# COMPACT_ATOMS: atom_id res chain seq x y z
N LEU A 1 14.36 -35.45 10.96
CA LEU A 1 14.53 -34.58 12.15
C LEU A 1 13.15 -34.29 12.71
N LYS A 2 12.87 -34.73 13.94
CA LYS A 2 11.55 -34.64 14.59
C LYS A 2 11.22 -33.17 14.89
N TYR A 3 10.11 -32.67 14.36
CA TYR A 3 9.56 -31.37 14.73
C TYR A 3 9.04 -31.42 16.16
N LYS A 4 9.61 -30.58 17.03
CA LYS A 4 9.15 -30.39 18.41
C LYS A 4 8.20 -29.20 18.38
N SER A 5 6.89 -29.46 18.44
CA SER A 5 5.87 -28.43 18.66
C SER A 5 6.01 -27.93 20.10
N SER A 6 6.71 -26.81 20.30
CA SER A 6 6.73 -26.12 21.59
C SER A 6 5.54 -25.16 21.65
N SER A 7 4.44 -25.64 22.24
CA SER A 7 3.41 -24.80 22.82
C SER A 7 4.04 -24.03 23.99
N ILE A 8 4.23 -22.72 23.84
CA ILE A 8 4.51 -21.85 24.99
C ILE A 8 3.17 -21.56 25.65
N GLY A 9 2.88 -22.37 26.65
CA GLY A 9 1.70 -22.27 27.49
C GLY A 9 1.88 -23.26 28.62
N ASN A 10 2.75 -22.95 29.57
CA ASN A 10 2.88 -23.73 30.80
C ASN A 10 3.00 -22.80 32.01
N SER A 11 1.84 -22.50 32.59
CA SER A 11 1.69 -22.56 34.04
C SER A 11 0.22 -22.79 34.39
N SER A 12 -0.01 -23.85 35.17
CA SER A 12 -1.17 -24.18 36.02
C SER A 12 -2.51 -24.58 35.37
N THR A 13 -2.70 -25.91 35.30
CA THR A 13 -3.87 -26.65 35.84
C THR A 13 -5.25 -25.99 35.77
N SER A 14 -6.04 -26.32 34.74
CA SER A 14 -7.48 -26.60 34.85
C SER A 14 -8.00 -27.30 33.58
N ASN A 15 -8.76 -28.39 33.77
CA ASN A 15 -9.50 -29.07 32.72
C ASN A 15 -10.76 -28.23 32.38
N ASP A 16 -10.62 -27.21 31.54
CA ASP A 16 -11.76 -26.41 31.09
C ASP A 16 -11.75 -26.24 29.56
N PRO A 17 -12.68 -26.85 28.80
CA PRO A 17 -12.69 -26.81 27.35
C PRO A 17 -13.41 -25.56 26.87
N VAL A 18 -12.89 -24.38 27.22
CA VAL A 18 -13.22 -23.14 26.52
C VAL A 18 -11.93 -22.61 25.91
N LEU A 19 -11.42 -23.35 24.91
CA LEU A 19 -10.58 -22.78 23.87
C LEU A 19 -11.39 -21.66 23.23
N ARG A 20 -11.18 -20.42 23.71
CA ARG A 20 -11.79 -19.23 23.12
C ARG A 20 -11.50 -19.25 21.62
N ALA A 21 -12.55 -19.27 20.81
CA ALA A 21 -12.42 -19.34 19.36
C ALA A 21 -11.51 -18.21 18.87
N ALA A 22 -10.44 -18.58 18.15
CA ALA A 22 -9.57 -17.60 17.51
C ALA A 22 -10.35 -16.89 16.40
N THR A 23 -10.27 -15.56 16.33
CA THR A 23 -10.97 -14.77 15.32
C THR A 23 -10.13 -14.55 14.05
N GLN A 24 -8.83 -14.80 14.13
CA GLN A 24 -7.86 -14.52 13.07
C GLN A 24 -6.77 -15.59 13.03
N VAL A 25 -6.18 -15.78 11.84
CA VAL A 25 -5.04 -16.66 11.59
C VAL A 25 -3.97 -15.85 10.90
N LEU A 26 -2.78 -15.81 11.50
CA LEU A 26 -1.58 -15.30 10.85
C LEU A 26 -0.95 -16.42 10.04
N VAL A 27 -0.67 -16.19 8.76
CA VAL A 27 0.05 -17.13 7.90
C VAL A 27 1.32 -16.44 7.43
N ILE A 28 2.45 -17.11 7.62
CA ILE A 28 3.76 -16.65 7.16
C ILE A 28 4.10 -17.44 5.90
N LEU A 29 4.34 -16.70 4.82
CA LEU A 29 4.74 -17.26 3.54
C LEU A 29 6.14 -16.79 3.20
N VAL A 30 7.01 -17.73 2.85
CA VAL A 30 8.24 -17.43 2.14
C VAL A 30 7.90 -17.34 0.66
N VAL A 31 8.30 -16.25 0.02
CA VAL A 31 8.14 -16.03 -1.41
C VAL A 31 9.52 -15.82 -2.00
N ALA A 32 9.86 -16.56 -3.04
CA ALA A 32 11.13 -16.36 -3.72
C ALA A 32 11.16 -15.02 -4.47
N LEU A 33 12.31 -14.35 -4.39
CA LEU A 33 12.56 -13.08 -5.07
C LEU A 33 12.98 -13.27 -6.53
N ASP A 34 13.68 -14.37 -6.82
CA ASP A 34 14.30 -14.66 -8.12
C ASP A 34 13.60 -15.76 -8.92
N SER A 35 12.55 -16.37 -8.34
CA SER A 35 11.86 -17.52 -8.91
C SER A 35 10.38 -17.54 -8.52
N SER A 36 9.57 -18.27 -9.28
CA SER A 36 8.11 -18.25 -9.15
C SER A 36 7.58 -19.32 -8.19
N TRP A 37 7.99 -19.27 -6.91
CA TRP A 37 7.45 -20.16 -5.89
C TRP A 37 7.15 -19.44 -4.56
N LYS A 38 6.21 -20.03 -3.80
CA LYS A 38 5.81 -19.58 -2.47
C LYS A 38 5.47 -20.79 -1.61
N VAL A 39 5.86 -20.77 -0.34
CA VAL A 39 5.60 -21.86 0.61
C VAL A 39 5.14 -21.27 1.94
N PRO A 40 4.01 -21.73 2.52
CA PRO A 40 3.66 -21.39 3.89
C PRO A 40 4.63 -22.11 4.85
N ILE A 41 5.30 -21.34 5.71
CA ILE A 41 6.27 -21.87 6.67
C ILE A 41 5.76 -21.87 8.11
N GLY A 42 4.66 -21.17 8.38
CA GLY A 42 4.06 -21.10 9.70
C GLY A 42 2.65 -20.55 9.65
N TYR A 43 1.83 -21.00 10.60
CA TYR A 43 0.53 -20.42 10.87
C TYR A 43 0.30 -20.34 12.38
N PHE A 44 -0.34 -19.26 12.82
CA PHE A 44 -0.62 -19.01 14.24
C PHE A 44 -2.06 -18.54 14.39
N PHE A 45 -2.81 -19.25 15.24
CA PHE A 45 -4.16 -18.84 15.66
C PHE A 45 -4.02 -17.94 16.88
N HIS A 46 -4.51 -16.70 16.83
CA HIS A 46 -4.22 -15.75 17.91
C HIS A 46 -5.24 -14.58 18.01
N LYS A 47 -5.12 -13.78 19.09
CA LYS A 47 -5.86 -12.56 19.42
C LYS A 47 -4.92 -11.35 19.76
N GLY A 48 -4.04 -10.90 18.84
CA GLY A 48 -2.76 -10.16 19.11
C GLY A 48 -1.53 -10.60 18.27
N PHE A 49 -0.28 -10.16 18.53
CA PHE A 49 0.90 -10.53 17.70
C PHE A 49 2.21 -10.65 18.52
N SER A 50 3.13 -11.56 18.12
CA SER A 50 4.56 -11.55 18.48
C SER A 50 5.46 -12.35 17.50
N ASP A 51 6.51 -11.68 17.00
CA ASP A 51 7.79 -12.05 16.31
C ASP A 51 7.90 -13.07 15.14
N ILE A 52 8.67 -12.67 14.09
CA ILE A 52 8.94 -13.41 12.83
C ILE A 52 10.38 -13.17 12.33
N GLN A 53 11.02 -14.17 11.69
CA GLN A 53 12.32 -14.09 10.98
C GLN A 53 12.17 -14.41 9.48
N ASP A 54 12.63 -13.54 8.57
CA ASP A 54 12.81 -13.82 7.11
C ASP A 54 13.61 -12.68 6.42
N PRO A 55 14.07 -12.73 5.14
CA PRO A 55 14.95 -11.72 4.54
C PRO A 55 14.23 -10.43 4.08
N SER A 56 12.90 -10.46 3.99
CA SER A 56 12.09 -9.24 3.86
C SER A 56 10.69 -9.45 4.44
N LEU A 57 10.20 -8.50 5.23
CA LEU A 57 8.90 -8.57 5.88
C LEU A 57 7.90 -7.68 5.13
N THR A 58 6.94 -8.29 4.43
CA THR A 58 5.85 -7.55 3.76
C THR A 58 4.58 -7.58 4.61
N PHE A 59 3.97 -6.43 4.85
CA PHE A 59 2.73 -6.34 5.63
C PHE A 59 1.79 -5.24 5.15
N ASP A 60 0.52 -5.37 5.51
CA ASP A 60 -0.59 -4.52 5.07
C ASP A 60 -0.82 -3.27 5.95
N GLY A 61 0.02 -3.00 6.95
CA GLY A 61 0.03 -1.71 7.66
C GLY A 61 -0.99 -1.42 8.79
N PRO A 62 -1.66 -2.39 9.45
CA PRO A 62 -2.23 -2.20 10.78
C PRO A 62 -1.19 -1.77 11.82
N ALA A 63 -1.65 -1.11 12.90
CA ALA A 63 -0.80 -0.69 14.02
C ALA A 63 0.01 -1.85 14.63
N SER A 64 -0.55 -3.06 14.65
CA SER A 64 0.14 -4.26 15.11
C SER A 64 1.34 -4.64 14.25
N HIS A 65 1.27 -4.46 12.93
CA HIS A 65 2.39 -4.75 12.03
C HIS A 65 3.50 -3.72 12.16
N PHE A 66 3.15 -2.45 12.39
CA PHE A 66 4.13 -1.42 12.74
C PHE A 66 4.79 -1.69 14.10
N SER A 67 4.02 -2.11 15.10
CA SER A 67 4.56 -2.51 16.41
C SER A 67 5.50 -3.71 16.28
N MET A 68 5.15 -4.70 15.46
CA MET A 68 6.00 -5.86 15.19
C MET A 68 7.32 -5.42 14.52
N ALA A 69 7.26 -4.61 13.47
CA ALA A 69 8.46 -4.09 12.81
C ALA A 69 9.37 -3.33 13.78
N HIS A 70 8.77 -2.52 14.66
CA HIS A 70 9.49 -1.79 15.73
C HIS A 70 10.17 -2.74 16.71
N THR A 71 9.47 -3.78 17.19
CA THR A 71 10.06 -4.80 18.08
C THR A 71 11.24 -5.52 17.42
N LEU A 72 11.18 -5.75 16.11
CA LEU A 72 12.26 -6.38 15.34
C LEU A 72 13.45 -5.44 15.09
N GLY A 73 13.32 -4.14 15.36
CA GLY A 73 14.39 -3.15 15.22
C GLY A 73 14.25 -2.21 14.02
N ALA A 74 13.18 -2.33 13.23
CA ALA A 74 12.86 -1.39 12.14
C ALA A 74 11.98 -0.26 12.66
N ASN A 75 12.28 0.99 12.32
CA ASN A 75 11.48 2.16 12.66
C ASN A 75 10.79 2.72 11.40
N LEU A 76 9.48 2.60 11.29
CA LEU A 76 8.73 3.15 10.14
C LEU A 76 8.07 4.50 10.44
N SER A 77 8.56 5.23 11.44
CA SER A 77 8.18 6.62 11.71
C SER A 77 8.63 7.53 10.56
N THR A 78 7.83 8.56 10.29
CA THR A 78 8.13 9.58 9.27
C THR A 78 9.35 10.45 9.61
N THR A 79 9.72 10.54 10.90
CA THR A 79 10.81 11.41 11.38
C THR A 79 12.16 10.74 11.43
N ASN A 80 12.21 9.41 11.60
CA ASN A 80 13.44 8.65 11.74
C ASN A 80 13.26 7.24 11.17
N MET A 81 13.20 7.17 9.85
CA MET A 81 12.86 5.93 9.15
C MET A 81 14.07 4.99 9.05
N VAL A 82 13.95 3.83 9.67
CA VAL A 82 14.85 2.68 9.57
C VAL A 82 14.04 1.50 9.01
N THR A 83 14.16 1.24 7.72
CA THR A 83 13.30 0.26 7.00
C THR A 83 13.84 -1.17 7.03
N PHE A 84 14.74 -1.49 7.96
CA PHE A 84 15.37 -2.79 8.05
C PHE A 84 15.76 -3.15 9.48
N PHE A 85 16.03 -4.43 9.70
CA PHE A 85 16.65 -4.93 10.92
C PHE A 85 17.68 -6.02 10.59
N PRO A 86 18.69 -6.26 11.46
CA PRO A 86 19.71 -7.26 11.19
C PRO A 86 19.12 -8.68 11.22
N HIS A 87 19.63 -9.56 10.36
CA HIS A 87 19.23 -10.95 10.35
C HIS A 87 19.66 -11.61 11.68
N PRO A 88 18.76 -12.37 12.33
CA PRO A 88 18.94 -12.88 13.70
C PRO A 88 20.16 -13.79 13.87
N ASN A 89 20.53 -14.54 12.83
CA ASN A 89 21.69 -15.43 12.83
C ASN A 89 22.94 -14.83 12.15
N ASP A 90 22.82 -13.67 11.50
CA ASP A 90 23.93 -13.04 10.76
C ASP A 90 23.74 -11.52 10.69
N GLN A 91 24.37 -10.79 11.61
CA GLN A 91 24.21 -9.34 11.71
C GLN A 91 24.70 -8.56 10.48
N LYS A 92 25.45 -9.20 9.56
CA LYS A 92 25.87 -8.57 8.31
C LYS A 92 24.78 -8.57 7.25
N LYS A 93 23.76 -9.41 7.39
CA LYS A 93 22.61 -9.46 6.48
C LYS A 93 21.49 -8.62 7.05
N LEU A 94 20.82 -7.87 6.18
CA LEU A 94 19.69 -7.03 6.55
C LEU A 94 18.39 -7.64 6.06
N VAL A 95 17.37 -7.53 6.90
CA VAL A 95 15.99 -7.86 6.59
C VAL A 95 15.25 -6.56 6.34
N HIS A 96 14.73 -6.38 5.13
CA HIS A 96 14.01 -5.16 4.76
C HIS A 96 12.50 -5.28 5.04
N CYS A 97 11.93 -4.28 5.70
CA CYS A 97 10.49 -4.15 5.91
C CYS A 97 9.87 -3.36 4.76
N ILE A 98 8.91 -3.97 4.06
CA ILE A 98 8.23 -3.37 2.91
C ILE A 98 6.73 -3.33 3.19
N ILE A 99 6.10 -2.19 2.93
CA ILE A 99 4.65 -2.07 3.02
C ILE A 99 4.04 -2.54 1.69
N ASP A 100 2.97 -3.33 1.74
CA ASP A 100 2.24 -3.75 0.53
C ASP A 100 1.75 -2.49 -0.25
N PRO A 101 2.25 -2.26 -1.47
CA PRO A 101 1.87 -1.10 -2.27
C PRO A 101 0.36 -1.07 -2.57
N CYS A 102 -0.26 -2.23 -2.79
CA CYS A 102 -1.69 -2.34 -3.04
C CYS A 102 -2.49 -1.91 -1.82
N HIS A 103 -2.02 -2.25 -0.62
CA HIS A 103 -2.66 -1.80 0.61
C HIS A 103 -2.47 -0.30 0.84
N ALA A 104 -1.24 0.19 0.75
CA ALA A 104 -0.92 1.60 0.94
C ALA A 104 -1.70 2.50 -0.04
N LEU A 105 -1.87 2.10 -1.30
CA LEU A 105 -2.69 2.84 -2.26
C LEU A 105 -4.16 2.99 -1.81
N LYS A 106 -4.73 1.92 -1.24
CA LYS A 106 -6.09 1.98 -0.67
C LYS A 106 -6.16 2.92 0.53
N LEU A 107 -5.16 2.90 1.41
CA LEU A 107 -5.08 3.81 2.55
C LEU A 107 -4.98 5.26 2.10
N VAL A 108 -4.12 5.57 1.13
CA VAL A 108 -4.00 6.92 0.56
C VAL A 108 -5.35 7.42 0.03
N ARG A 109 -6.04 6.60 -0.78
CA ARG A 109 -7.37 6.93 -1.30
C ARG A 109 -8.39 7.14 -0.18
N ASN A 110 -8.42 6.25 0.81
CA ASN A 110 -9.37 6.34 1.92
C ASN A 110 -9.13 7.60 2.76
N ALA A 111 -7.87 7.88 3.12
CA ALA A 111 -7.48 9.02 3.93
C ALA A 111 -7.78 10.33 3.20
N TRP A 112 -7.34 10.46 1.95
CA TRP A 112 -7.58 11.67 1.16
C TRP A 112 -9.07 11.94 0.94
N SER A 113 -9.85 10.91 0.59
CA SER A 113 -11.31 11.05 0.45
C SER A 113 -12.01 11.41 1.75
N SER A 114 -11.50 10.98 2.91
CA SER A 114 -12.13 11.27 4.21
C SER A 114 -11.74 12.63 4.76
N MET A 115 -10.50 13.06 4.51
CA MET A 115 -10.01 14.39 4.91
C MET A 115 -10.52 15.50 3.99
N CYS A 116 -10.98 15.14 2.77
CA CYS A 116 -11.39 16.02 1.67
C CYS A 116 -10.25 16.90 1.12
N VAL A 117 -9.49 17.54 2.00
CA VAL A 117 -8.37 18.42 1.65
C VAL A 117 -7.14 18.00 2.44
N ILE A 118 -6.02 17.85 1.74
CA ILE A 118 -4.68 17.72 2.32
C ILE A 118 -3.78 18.81 1.72
N TYR A 119 -2.59 19.01 2.29
CA TYR A 119 -1.63 20.02 1.84
C TYR A 119 -0.29 19.38 1.53
N ASP A 120 0.39 19.89 0.50
CA ASP A 120 1.78 19.52 0.24
C ASP A 120 2.76 20.29 1.15
N GLY A 121 4.06 20.04 0.98
CA GLY A 121 5.10 20.70 1.77
C GLY A 121 5.21 22.21 1.55
N ASP A 122 4.65 22.72 0.45
CA ASP A 122 4.61 24.13 0.09
C ASP A 122 3.27 24.79 0.47
N ASN A 123 2.44 24.08 1.24
CA ASN A 123 1.11 24.49 1.67
C ASN A 123 0.10 24.71 0.52
N ASN A 124 0.33 24.08 -0.64
CA ASN A 124 -0.66 24.07 -1.72
C ASN A 124 -1.77 23.06 -1.42
N LYS A 125 -3.00 23.44 -1.79
CA LYS A 125 -4.19 22.64 -1.53
C LYS A 125 -4.31 21.44 -2.49
N ILE A 126 -4.43 20.25 -1.93
CA ILE A 126 -4.75 19.00 -2.63
C ILE A 126 -6.19 18.63 -2.27
N ASP A 127 -7.12 18.84 -3.21
CA ASP A 127 -8.56 18.84 -2.95
C ASP A 127 -9.25 17.66 -3.66
N TRP A 128 -9.88 16.79 -2.88
CA TRP A 128 -10.69 15.68 -3.36
C TRP A 128 -11.87 16.15 -4.22
N GLY A 129 -12.36 17.39 -4.01
CA GLY A 129 -13.45 17.98 -4.77
C GLY A 129 -13.18 18.04 -6.28
N TYR A 130 -11.93 18.04 -6.74
CA TYR A 130 -11.63 17.93 -8.18
C TYR A 130 -11.98 16.56 -8.76
N ILE A 131 -11.89 15.48 -7.98
CA ILE A 131 -12.34 14.14 -8.39
C ILE A 131 -13.87 14.14 -8.52
N GLU A 132 -14.57 14.70 -7.53
CA GLU A 132 -16.03 14.80 -7.55
C GLU A 132 -16.54 15.62 -8.74
N LYS A 133 -15.96 16.80 -8.95
CA LYS A 133 -16.27 17.67 -10.10
C LYS A 133 -16.02 16.96 -11.43
N LEU A 134 -14.90 16.25 -11.58
CA LEU A 134 -14.60 15.52 -12.81
C LEU A 134 -15.63 14.40 -13.07
N VAL A 135 -16.04 13.65 -12.04
CA VAL A 135 -17.08 12.63 -12.20
C VAL A 135 -18.40 13.26 -12.65
N THR A 136 -18.84 14.32 -11.97
CA THR A 136 -20.08 15.03 -12.31
C THR A 136 -20.03 15.59 -13.73
N LEU A 137 -18.91 16.18 -14.13
CA LEU A 137 -18.73 16.69 -15.49
C LEU A 137 -18.89 15.57 -16.53
N GLN A 138 -18.18 14.46 -16.36
CA GLN A 138 -18.22 13.36 -17.34
C GLN A 138 -19.61 12.73 -17.48
N GLU A 139 -20.41 12.73 -16.41
CA GLU A 139 -21.78 12.20 -16.47
C GLU A 139 -22.76 13.18 -17.09
N ASN A 140 -22.58 14.48 -16.83
CA ASN A 140 -23.37 15.53 -17.48
C ASN A 140 -23.14 15.55 -18.99
N GLU A 141 -21.89 15.40 -19.43
CA GLU A 141 -21.53 15.35 -20.85
C GLU A 141 -21.84 13.99 -21.50
N GLY A 142 -22.01 12.93 -20.70
CA GLY A 142 -22.15 11.56 -21.20
C GLY A 142 -20.88 10.96 -21.83
N LEU A 143 -19.74 11.67 -21.74
CA LEU A 143 -18.46 11.29 -22.33
C LEU A 143 -17.34 11.29 -21.29
N HIS A 144 -16.37 10.39 -21.47
CA HIS A 144 -15.20 10.29 -20.58
C HIS A 144 -13.93 10.79 -21.25
N ALA A 145 -13.14 11.58 -20.53
CA ALA A 145 -11.86 12.11 -20.97
C ALA A 145 -10.73 11.06 -20.86
N GLY A 146 -10.89 9.92 -21.54
CA GLY A 146 -9.86 8.87 -21.64
C GLY A 146 -9.53 8.11 -20.34
N ASN A 147 -10.29 8.31 -19.26
CA ASN A 147 -10.05 7.68 -17.96
C ASN A 147 -11.20 6.74 -17.53
N LYS A 148 -10.93 5.91 -16.52
CA LYS A 148 -11.87 4.90 -15.98
C LYS A 148 -12.66 5.40 -14.77
N LEU A 149 -12.53 6.67 -14.40
CA LEU A 149 -13.22 7.26 -13.24
C LEU A 149 -14.74 7.30 -13.49
N ARG A 150 -15.52 6.88 -12.49
CA ARG A 150 -16.99 6.71 -12.52
C ARG A 150 -17.56 6.97 -11.13
N ARG A 151 -18.88 7.21 -10.99
CA ARG A 151 -19.59 7.31 -9.68
C ARG A 151 -19.13 6.29 -8.64
N ARG A 152 -18.98 5.02 -9.02
CA ARG A 152 -18.53 3.94 -8.12
C ARG A 152 -17.19 4.22 -7.40
N HIS A 153 -16.36 5.10 -7.95
CA HIS A 153 -15.08 5.51 -7.38
C HIS A 153 -15.24 6.53 -6.26
N LEU A 154 -16.31 7.34 -6.29
CA LEU A 154 -16.74 8.18 -5.17
C LEU A 154 -17.45 7.34 -4.10
N GLU A 155 -18.28 6.38 -4.53
CA GLU A 155 -19.01 5.43 -3.68
C GLU A 155 -18.13 4.26 -3.20
N TRP A 156 -16.82 4.48 -3.13
CA TRP A 156 -15.84 3.43 -2.83
C TRP A 156 -16.06 2.78 -1.46
N LYS A 157 -16.78 3.42 -0.54
CA LYS A 157 -17.13 2.88 0.80
C LYS A 157 -17.88 1.54 0.72
N GLN A 158 -18.56 1.26 -0.39
CA GLN A 158 -19.19 -0.05 -0.64
C GLN A 158 -18.18 -1.14 -1.04
N SER A 159 -16.97 -0.74 -1.46
CA SER A 159 -15.91 -1.66 -1.88
C SER A 159 -14.50 -1.15 -1.48
N PRO A 160 -14.26 -0.92 -0.17
CA PRO A 160 -13.06 -0.25 0.31
C PRO A 160 -11.78 -1.05 0.02
N MET A 161 -11.90 -2.38 -0.08
CA MET A 161 -10.78 -3.28 -0.34
C MET A 161 -10.41 -3.45 -1.82
N LYS A 162 -11.19 -2.88 -2.75
CA LYS A 162 -10.91 -3.02 -4.18
C LYS A 162 -9.77 -2.09 -4.61
N VAL A 163 -8.59 -2.68 -4.83
CA VAL A 163 -7.38 -1.98 -5.28
C VAL A 163 -7.58 -1.30 -6.63
N ASN A 164 -8.32 -1.94 -7.55
CA ASN A 164 -8.57 -1.37 -8.87
C ASN A 164 -9.33 -0.03 -8.81
N ILE A 165 -10.25 0.15 -7.84
CA ILE A 165 -10.93 1.42 -7.62
C ILE A 165 -9.92 2.48 -7.18
N ALA A 166 -9.05 2.17 -6.21
CA ALA A 166 -8.03 3.12 -5.77
C ALA A 166 -7.04 3.50 -6.89
N ALA A 167 -6.56 2.50 -7.64
CA ALA A 167 -5.63 2.71 -8.76
C ALA A 167 -6.26 3.52 -9.90
N GLN A 168 -7.53 3.29 -10.22
CA GLN A 168 -8.21 4.07 -11.25
C GLN A 168 -8.47 5.50 -10.80
N THR A 169 -8.83 5.73 -9.53
CA THR A 169 -8.99 7.08 -8.96
C THR A 169 -7.68 7.87 -8.98
N LEU A 170 -6.57 7.24 -8.60
CA LEU A 170 -5.26 7.87 -8.45
C LEU A 170 -4.37 7.68 -9.70
N SER A 171 -4.96 7.63 -10.89
CA SER A 171 -4.23 7.37 -12.13
C SER A 171 -3.81 8.65 -12.86
N SER A 172 -2.70 8.58 -13.61
CA SER A 172 -2.25 9.73 -14.42
C SER A 172 -3.30 10.21 -15.43
N SER A 173 -4.14 9.33 -15.98
CA SER A 173 -5.21 9.75 -16.91
C SER A 173 -6.31 10.57 -16.24
N VAL A 174 -6.54 10.39 -14.93
CA VAL A 174 -7.43 11.29 -14.16
C VAL A 174 -6.76 12.66 -13.99
N ALA A 175 -5.46 12.70 -13.71
CA ALA A 175 -4.73 13.96 -13.63
C ALA A 175 -4.69 14.70 -14.98
N ASP A 176 -4.52 13.98 -16.09
CA ASP A 176 -4.54 14.55 -17.45
C ASP A 176 -5.93 15.13 -17.78
N ALA A 177 -7.01 14.46 -17.40
CA ALA A 177 -8.36 14.96 -17.58
C ALA A 177 -8.62 16.26 -16.78
N ILE A 178 -8.16 16.34 -15.53
CA ILE A 178 -8.26 17.55 -14.71
C ILE A 178 -7.43 18.69 -15.32
N ASP A 179 -6.21 18.40 -15.77
CA ASP A 179 -5.36 19.38 -16.45
C ASP A 179 -5.97 19.87 -17.76
N PHE A 180 -6.63 18.99 -18.51
CA PHE A 180 -7.36 19.36 -19.71
C PHE A 180 -8.51 20.32 -19.40
N CYS A 181 -9.33 20.03 -18.38
CA CYS A 181 -10.37 20.96 -17.92
C CYS A 181 -9.80 22.33 -17.52
N ARG A 182 -8.65 22.35 -16.83
CA ARG A 182 -7.94 23.59 -16.49
C ARG A 182 -7.45 24.33 -17.75
N SER A 183 -6.93 23.62 -18.75
CA SER A 183 -6.46 24.23 -20.01
C SER A 183 -7.59 24.87 -20.83
N LEU A 184 -8.82 24.37 -20.68
CA LEU A 184 -10.03 24.93 -21.27
C LEU A 184 -10.63 26.09 -20.45
N ASN A 185 -9.98 26.50 -19.35
CA ASN A 185 -10.49 27.49 -18.40
C ASN A 185 -11.90 27.15 -17.87
N MET A 186 -12.17 25.87 -17.64
CA MET A 186 -13.44 25.44 -17.05
C MET A 186 -13.54 25.87 -15.59
N LYS A 187 -14.67 26.46 -15.23
CA LYS A 187 -14.93 26.90 -13.85
C LYS A 187 -14.80 25.75 -12.87
N GLY A 188 -14.03 25.96 -11.80
CA GLY A 188 -13.86 25.01 -10.71
C GLY A 188 -12.67 24.05 -10.86
N PHE A 189 -11.78 24.25 -11.84
CA PHE A 189 -10.55 23.48 -12.07
C PHE A 189 -9.26 24.33 -12.06
N GLU A 190 -9.36 25.63 -11.79
CA GLU A 190 -8.29 26.62 -11.92
C GLU A 190 -7.07 26.28 -11.04
N ASP A 191 -7.31 25.96 -9.76
CA ASP A 191 -6.24 25.72 -8.78
C ASP A 191 -5.95 24.21 -8.57
N SER A 192 -6.14 23.41 -9.62
CA SER A 192 -6.01 21.95 -9.53
C SER A 192 -4.58 21.40 -9.65
N LYS A 193 -3.58 22.28 -9.82
CA LYS A 193 -2.19 21.89 -10.14
C LYS A 193 -1.55 21.01 -9.07
N ALA A 194 -1.69 21.36 -7.79
CA ALA A 194 -1.15 20.55 -6.70
C ALA A 194 -1.82 19.17 -6.62
N THR A 195 -3.14 19.12 -6.88
CA THR A 195 -3.90 17.87 -6.88
C THR A 195 -3.47 16.92 -7.99
N THR A 196 -3.29 17.43 -9.20
CA THR A 196 -2.84 16.61 -10.34
C THR A 196 -1.39 16.15 -10.20
N LEU A 197 -0.51 16.97 -9.60
CA LEU A 197 0.85 16.56 -9.24
C LEU A 197 0.85 15.43 -8.20
N PHE A 198 0.03 15.55 -7.16
CA PHE A 198 -0.15 14.51 -6.15
C PHE A 198 -0.60 13.19 -6.77
N ILE A 199 -1.66 13.20 -7.59
CA ILE A 199 -2.17 12.01 -8.28
C ILE A 199 -1.06 11.34 -9.10
N ARG A 200 -0.34 12.09 -9.93
CA ARG A 200 0.75 11.53 -10.75
C ARG A 200 1.93 11.01 -9.93
N THR A 201 2.17 11.56 -8.76
CA THR A 201 3.23 11.11 -7.86
C THR A 201 2.87 9.76 -7.26
N ILE A 202 1.62 9.60 -6.81
CA ILE A 202 1.11 8.33 -6.28
C ILE A 202 1.03 7.26 -7.37
N ASP A 203 0.55 7.61 -8.56
CA ASP A 203 0.48 6.69 -9.71
C ASP A 203 1.87 6.12 -10.05
N ARG A 204 2.87 7.02 -10.18
CA ARG A 204 4.27 6.63 -10.45
C ARG A 204 4.84 5.76 -9.34
N TRP A 205 4.63 6.14 -8.08
CA TRP A 205 5.06 5.35 -6.92
C TRP A 205 4.47 3.93 -6.96
N PHE A 206 3.17 3.81 -7.25
CA PHE A 206 2.50 2.52 -7.32
C PHE A 206 2.98 1.66 -8.50
N ASP A 207 3.18 2.27 -9.66
CA ASP A 207 3.70 1.57 -10.85
C ASP A 207 5.12 1.02 -10.64
N ILE A 208 5.99 1.80 -9.99
CA ILE A 208 7.36 1.38 -9.67
C ILE A 208 7.34 0.14 -8.76
N LEU A 209 6.55 0.20 -7.68
CA LEU A 209 6.51 -0.86 -6.67
C LEU A 209 5.69 -2.09 -7.09
N ASN A 210 4.84 -1.96 -8.11
CA ASN A 210 4.04 -3.05 -8.66
C ASN A 210 4.48 -3.46 -10.08
N SER A 211 5.72 -3.12 -10.46
CA SER A 211 6.31 -3.56 -11.73
C SER A 211 6.54 -5.07 -11.70
N ARG A 212 5.88 -5.78 -12.62
CA ARG A 212 5.97 -7.26 -12.75
C ARG A 212 6.44 -7.72 -14.12
N ASN A 213 6.66 -6.78 -15.05
CA ASN A 213 6.98 -7.09 -16.44
C ASN A 213 8.46 -6.78 -16.74
N PRO A 214 9.29 -7.79 -17.07
CA PRO A 214 10.67 -7.58 -17.52
C PRO A 214 10.79 -6.70 -18.77
N HIS A 215 9.73 -6.68 -19.59
CA HIS A 215 9.57 -5.84 -20.79
C HIS A 215 8.67 -4.62 -20.55
N GLY A 216 8.36 -4.29 -19.29
CA GLY A 216 7.63 -3.07 -18.96
C GLY A 216 8.37 -1.85 -19.52
N VAL A 217 7.63 -0.85 -19.97
CA VAL A 217 8.17 0.41 -20.49
C VAL A 217 7.97 1.50 -19.42
N GLY A 218 8.95 2.40 -19.28
CA GLY A 218 8.89 3.50 -18.31
C GLY A 218 8.86 3.00 -16.86
N TYR A 219 8.00 3.59 -16.02
CA TYR A 219 7.91 3.28 -14.58
C TYR A 219 7.39 1.88 -14.27
N LYS A 220 6.79 1.19 -15.25
CA LYS A 220 6.33 -0.20 -15.13
C LYS A 220 7.42 -1.22 -15.47
N SER A 221 8.59 -0.76 -15.92
CA SER A 221 9.76 -1.60 -16.15
C SER A 221 10.34 -2.11 -14.83
N SER A 222 11.00 -3.27 -14.86
CA SER A 222 11.73 -3.75 -13.69
C SER A 222 12.81 -2.74 -13.30
N LEU A 223 13.00 -2.53 -11.99
CA LEU A 223 14.10 -1.71 -11.48
C LEU A 223 15.44 -2.33 -11.93
N ARG A 224 16.15 -1.64 -12.83
CA ARG A 224 17.47 -2.05 -13.31
C ARG A 224 18.54 -1.33 -12.52
N SER A 225 19.61 -2.03 -12.15
CA SER A 225 20.82 -1.38 -11.64
C SER A 225 21.31 -0.38 -12.70
N ILE A 226 21.49 0.89 -12.29
CA ILE A 226 22.19 1.88 -13.11
C ILE A 226 23.64 1.38 -13.22
N LYS A 227 23.96 0.72 -14.33
CA LYS A 227 25.37 0.59 -14.73
C LYS A 227 25.80 2.01 -15.05
N CYS A 228 26.53 2.62 -14.12
CA CYS A 228 27.27 3.84 -14.37
C CYS A 228 28.12 3.57 -15.62
N LEU A 229 27.82 4.26 -16.72
CA LEU A 229 28.65 4.23 -17.91
C LEU A 229 30.04 4.72 -17.47
N ARG A 230 31.03 3.83 -17.52
CA ARG A 230 32.44 4.20 -17.53
C ARG A 230 32.80 4.74 -18.90
#